data_AF-A0A9P2ZRS0-F1
#
_entry.id   AF-A0A9P2ZRS0-F1
#
_cell.length_a   1.000
_cell.length_b   1.000
_cell.length_c   1.000
_cell.angle_alpha   90.00
_cell.angle_beta   90.00
_cell.angle_gamma   90.00
#
_symmetry.space_group_name_H-M   'P 1'
#
loop_
_entity.id
_entity.type
_entity.pdbx_description
1 polymer ?
#
loop_
_entity_poly.entity_id
_entity_poly.type
_entity_poly.pdbx_seq_one_letter_code
_entity_poly.pdbx_strand_id
1 'polypeptide(L)'
;MSIPNHPQHPMPATPPALDPPFKGYIETTFDSLLVFEAARRGMIPRVTRRLIERERGMVQSGAVFVFDEQESGIKRWTDGLVWSPSRILGNFLVYRETDKRSANPPTPMSTTANSNSPNQHSPSASRPGTSGMPSSYGESSQMAGSSAGDIPPLGQGALQRPRSSSEGGPVDRQRERALVGSLTNSYKFKEGGLVKKTMSVTVNGYAQHMISYYTVEDVLAGKLRQPSTIPELASLEISPDYLHKQNFRFPPMIEVGQDGVPRYRWDESDP
;
A
#
# COMPACT_ATOMS: atom_id res chain seq x y z
N MET A 1 -50.30 -34.69 -25.77
CA MET A 1 -49.93 -34.27 -24.41
C MET A 1 -48.84 -33.23 -24.54
N SER A 2 -49.21 -31.96 -24.38
CA SER A 2 -48.34 -30.81 -24.57
C SER A 2 -47.62 -30.50 -23.26
N ILE A 3 -46.30 -30.35 -23.29
CA ILE A 3 -45.52 -29.82 -22.17
C ILE A 3 -45.48 -28.29 -22.32
N PRO A 4 -46.01 -27.50 -21.37
CA PRO A 4 -45.95 -26.06 -21.45
C PRO A 4 -44.52 -25.54 -21.21
N ASN A 5 -44.10 -24.63 -22.09
CA ASN A 5 -42.84 -23.91 -22.05
C ASN A 5 -42.76 -23.05 -20.78
N HIS A 6 -41.76 -23.26 -19.94
CA HIS A 6 -41.53 -22.46 -18.74
C HIS A 6 -40.89 -21.12 -19.15
N PRO A 7 -41.39 -19.95 -18.69
CA PRO A 7 -40.70 -18.70 -18.92
C PRO A 7 -39.37 -18.72 -18.15
N GLN A 8 -38.25 -18.58 -18.86
CA GLN A 8 -36.96 -18.32 -18.23
C GLN A 8 -37.05 -16.99 -17.49
N HIS A 9 -37.04 -17.04 -16.16
CA HIS A 9 -36.86 -15.84 -15.36
C HIS A 9 -35.52 -15.19 -15.72
N PRO A 10 -35.47 -13.89 -16.02
CA PRO A 10 -34.19 -13.20 -16.14
C PRO A 10 -33.48 -13.30 -14.79
N MET A 11 -32.21 -13.74 -14.85
CA MET A 11 -31.29 -13.73 -13.71
C MET A 11 -31.37 -12.37 -13.00
N PRO A 12 -31.38 -12.32 -11.65
CA PRO A 12 -31.36 -11.04 -10.95
C PRO A 12 -30.10 -10.29 -11.38
N ALA A 13 -30.29 -9.11 -11.97
CA ALA A 13 -29.22 -8.18 -12.29
C ALA A 13 -28.36 -8.00 -11.02
N THR A 14 -27.05 -8.08 -11.18
CA THR A 14 -26.09 -7.73 -10.11
C THR A 14 -26.54 -6.40 -9.51
N PRO A 15 -26.75 -6.31 -8.17
CA PRO A 15 -27.17 -5.05 -7.58
C PRO A 15 -26.15 -3.97 -7.97
N PRO A 16 -26.60 -2.76 -8.33
CA PRO A 16 -25.69 -1.70 -8.76
C PRO A 16 -24.65 -1.48 -7.67
N ALA A 17 -23.38 -1.49 -8.07
CA ALA A 17 -22.29 -1.17 -7.15
C ALA A 17 -22.54 0.22 -6.57
N LEU A 18 -22.43 0.35 -5.25
CA LEU A 18 -22.56 1.65 -4.60
C LEU A 18 -21.39 2.53 -5.04
N ASP A 19 -21.69 3.78 -5.39
CA ASP A 19 -20.66 4.76 -5.72
C ASP A 19 -19.92 5.22 -4.46
N PRO A 20 -18.59 5.37 -4.51
CA PRO A 20 -17.83 5.88 -3.38
C PRO A 20 -18.14 7.36 -3.11
N PRO A 21 -17.86 7.87 -1.89
CA PRO A 21 -18.10 9.29 -1.54
C PRO A 21 -17.42 10.29 -2.48
N PHE A 22 -16.23 9.93 -2.98
CA PHE A 22 -15.52 10.66 -4.01
C PHE A 22 -14.74 9.68 -4.89
N LYS A 23 -14.59 10.02 -6.18
CA LYS A 23 -13.82 9.25 -7.16
C LYS A 23 -12.72 10.10 -7.79
N GLY A 24 -11.46 9.75 -7.57
CA GLY A 24 -10.30 10.44 -8.11
C GLY A 24 -8.98 9.81 -7.69
N TYR A 25 -7.86 10.39 -8.12
CA TYR A 25 -6.51 9.97 -7.74
C TYR A 25 -5.85 11.04 -6.87
N ILE A 26 -5.34 10.63 -5.71
CA ILE A 26 -4.61 11.51 -4.81
C ILE A 26 -3.13 11.39 -5.13
N GLU A 27 -2.61 12.34 -5.89
CA GLU A 27 -1.20 12.37 -6.27
C GLU A 27 -0.38 13.01 -5.15
N THR A 28 -0.75 14.25 -4.81
CA THR A 28 0.04 15.15 -3.97
C THR A 28 -0.55 15.39 -2.59
N THR A 29 0.25 15.98 -1.70
CA THR A 29 -0.24 16.51 -0.41
C THR A 29 -1.38 17.52 -0.63
N PHE A 30 -1.27 18.38 -1.65
CA PHE A 30 -2.29 19.38 -1.96
C PHE A 30 -3.64 18.76 -2.31
N ASP A 31 -3.66 17.70 -3.14
CA ASP A 31 -4.90 16.97 -3.46
C ASP A 31 -5.60 16.43 -2.20
N SER A 32 -4.82 15.99 -1.21
CA SER A 32 -5.35 15.50 0.05
C SER A 32 -5.96 16.62 0.89
N LEU A 33 -5.30 17.77 0.94
CA LEU A 33 -5.79 18.97 1.63
C LEU A 33 -7.09 19.47 0.99
N LEU A 34 -7.17 19.46 -0.35
CA LEU A 34 -8.40 19.78 -1.08
C LEU A 34 -9.56 18.84 -0.69
N VAL A 35 -9.28 17.55 -0.59
CA VAL A 35 -10.29 16.55 -0.19
C VAL A 35 -10.71 16.71 1.28
N PHE A 36 -9.78 16.99 2.20
CA PHE A 36 -10.12 17.32 3.59
C PHE A 36 -11.00 18.57 3.66
N GLU A 37 -10.63 19.62 2.95
CA GLU A 37 -11.37 20.89 2.92
C GLU A 37 -12.77 20.72 2.30
N ALA A 38 -12.88 20.00 1.19
CA ALA A 38 -14.15 19.67 0.55
C ALA A 38 -15.05 18.84 1.48
N ALA A 39 -14.48 17.89 2.22
CA ALA A 39 -15.19 17.11 3.22
C ALA A 39 -15.65 17.96 4.41
N ARG A 40 -14.83 18.92 4.86
CA ARG A 40 -15.19 19.89 5.90
C ARG A 40 -16.37 20.76 5.49
N ARG A 41 -16.41 21.20 4.23
CA ARG A 41 -17.49 21.99 3.61
C ARG A 41 -18.74 21.17 3.24
N GLY A 42 -18.69 19.85 3.39
CA GLY A 42 -19.81 18.96 3.04
C GLY A 42 -19.98 18.70 1.54
N MET A 43 -18.99 19.07 0.71
CA MET A 43 -18.98 18.77 -0.73
C MET A 43 -18.65 17.31 -1.01
N ILE A 44 -17.81 16.70 -0.16
CA ILE A 44 -17.54 15.25 -0.15
C ILE A 44 -18.15 14.65 1.12
N PRO A 45 -19.01 13.62 1.03
CA PRO A 45 -19.57 12.97 2.20
C PRO A 45 -18.48 12.36 3.08
N ARG A 46 -18.51 12.66 4.38
CA ARG A 46 -17.66 12.00 5.38
C ARG A 46 -18.26 10.67 5.81
N VAL A 47 -17.38 9.71 6.11
CA VAL A 47 -17.76 8.45 6.72
C VAL A 47 -17.91 8.66 8.23
N THR A 48 -19.14 8.50 8.72
CA THR A 48 -19.50 8.73 10.13
C THR A 48 -19.65 7.43 10.94
N ARG A 49 -19.45 6.27 10.30
CA ARG A 49 -19.46 4.95 10.96
C ARG A 49 -18.69 3.93 10.11
N ARG A 50 -18.35 2.79 10.69
CA ARG A 50 -17.71 1.70 9.93
C ARG A 50 -18.59 1.27 8.76
N LEU A 51 -17.93 0.93 7.64
CA LEU A 51 -18.58 0.36 6.47
C LEU A 51 -19.19 -1.01 6.83
N ILE A 52 -20.45 -1.21 6.43
CA ILE A 52 -21.07 -2.54 6.46
C ILE A 52 -20.66 -3.34 5.22
N GLU A 53 -20.91 -4.65 5.23
CA GLU A 53 -20.46 -5.55 4.14
C GLU A 53 -20.93 -5.09 2.76
N ARG A 54 -22.17 -4.63 2.63
CA ARG A 54 -22.72 -4.09 1.37
C ARG A 54 -21.93 -2.86 0.87
N GLU A 55 -21.49 -2.01 1.78
CA GLU A 55 -20.77 -0.76 1.48
C GLU A 55 -19.31 -1.01 1.10
N ARG A 56 -18.74 -2.17 1.45
CA ARG A 56 -17.37 -2.53 1.05
C ARG A 56 -17.22 -2.66 -0.46
N GLY A 57 -18.32 -2.83 -1.20
CA GLY A 57 -18.33 -2.73 -2.67
C GLY A 57 -17.88 -1.38 -3.22
N MET A 58 -17.93 -0.30 -2.40
CA MET A 58 -17.37 1.00 -2.77
C MET A 58 -15.84 1.04 -2.76
N VAL A 59 -15.16 0.05 -2.16
CA VAL A 59 -13.70 -0.03 -2.11
C VAL A 59 -13.19 -0.53 -3.46
N GLN A 60 -13.01 0.41 -4.38
CA GLN A 60 -12.59 0.17 -5.75
C GLN A 60 -11.58 1.23 -6.20
N SER A 61 -11.01 1.04 -7.39
CA SER A 61 -10.08 2.00 -7.97
C SER A 61 -10.72 3.40 -8.10
N GLY A 62 -10.00 4.41 -7.63
CA GLY A 62 -10.43 5.79 -7.56
C GLY A 62 -11.21 6.15 -6.30
N ALA A 63 -11.65 5.19 -5.47
CA ALA A 63 -12.46 5.52 -4.30
C ALA A 63 -11.66 6.30 -3.25
N VAL A 64 -12.23 7.38 -2.73
CA VAL A 64 -11.66 8.17 -1.62
C VAL A 64 -12.68 8.33 -0.51
N PHE A 65 -12.24 8.09 0.72
CA PHE A 65 -13.03 8.21 1.93
C PHE A 65 -12.35 9.19 2.89
N VAL A 66 -13.14 10.01 3.56
CA VAL A 66 -12.68 10.88 4.64
C VAL A 66 -13.49 10.59 5.90
N PHE A 67 -12.85 10.48 7.05
CA PHE A 67 -13.54 10.38 8.34
C PHE A 67 -12.79 11.15 9.43
N ASP A 68 -13.57 11.65 10.39
CA ASP A 68 -13.08 12.29 11.61
C ASP A 68 -13.21 11.29 12.78
N GLU A 69 -12.17 11.15 13.61
CA GLU A 69 -12.18 10.21 14.74
C GLU A 69 -13.24 10.56 15.79
N GLN A 70 -13.49 11.85 16.04
CA GLN A 70 -14.47 12.32 17.02
C GLN A 70 -15.89 12.04 16.55
N GLU A 71 -16.17 12.33 15.28
CA GLU A 71 -17.50 12.14 14.67
C GLU A 71 -17.83 10.66 14.48
N SER A 72 -16.88 9.87 13.97
CA SER A 72 -17.14 8.50 13.54
C SER A 72 -16.81 7.41 14.56
N GLY A 73 -15.95 7.73 15.54
CA GLY A 73 -15.34 6.75 16.45
C GLY A 73 -14.38 5.76 15.77
N ILE A 74 -14.08 5.94 14.47
CA ILE A 74 -13.20 5.05 13.72
C ILE A 74 -11.75 5.51 13.93
N LYS A 75 -10.94 4.71 14.63
CA LYS A 75 -9.50 4.98 14.78
C LYS A 75 -8.62 4.29 13.73
N ARG A 76 -9.18 3.26 13.09
CA ARG A 76 -8.49 2.43 12.09
C ARG A 76 -9.48 2.02 11.03
N TRP A 77 -9.13 2.31 9.78
CA TRP A 77 -9.89 1.93 8.62
C TRP A 77 -9.84 0.42 8.37
N THR A 78 -10.99 -0.19 8.06
CA THR A 78 -11.15 -1.62 7.84
C THR A 78 -12.01 -1.86 6.60
N ASP A 79 -11.42 -2.42 5.55
CA ASP A 79 -12.02 -2.60 4.22
C ASP A 79 -12.27 -4.08 3.85
N GLY A 80 -11.75 -5.03 4.62
CA GLY A 80 -11.90 -6.46 4.36
C GLY A 80 -10.90 -7.04 3.35
N LEU A 81 -9.93 -6.25 2.90
CA LEU A 81 -8.84 -6.67 2.02
C LEU A 81 -7.57 -6.96 2.82
N VAL A 82 -6.67 -7.76 2.23
CA VAL A 82 -5.37 -8.09 2.82
C VAL A 82 -4.31 -7.19 2.20
N TRP A 83 -3.54 -6.51 3.06
CA TRP A 83 -2.60 -5.48 2.67
C TRP A 83 -1.17 -5.86 3.06
N SER A 84 -0.21 -5.46 2.23
CA SER A 84 1.21 -5.48 2.60
C SER A 84 1.47 -4.60 3.84
N PRO A 85 2.63 -4.74 4.50
CA PRO A 85 3.12 -3.72 5.41
C PRO A 85 3.22 -2.35 4.73
N SER A 86 3.06 -1.27 5.51
CA SER A 86 3.11 0.10 4.98
C SER A 86 4.51 0.47 4.48
N ARG A 87 4.55 1.38 3.51
CA ARG A 87 5.73 2.15 3.13
C ARG A 87 5.40 3.63 3.09
N ILE A 88 6.39 4.45 3.40
CA ILE A 88 6.28 5.91 3.33
C ILE A 88 6.46 6.33 1.87
N LEU A 89 5.58 7.20 1.38
CA LEU A 89 5.69 7.86 0.10
C LEU A 89 5.25 9.31 0.31
N GLY A 90 6.20 10.25 0.35
CA GLY A 90 5.93 11.63 0.76
C GLY A 90 5.23 11.69 2.14
N ASN A 91 4.11 12.41 2.22
CA ASN A 91 3.29 12.50 3.43
C ASN A 91 2.37 11.29 3.67
N PHE A 92 2.38 10.30 2.76
CA PHE A 92 1.47 9.17 2.77
C PHE A 92 2.07 7.90 3.35
N LEU A 93 1.18 7.04 3.84
CA LEU A 93 1.44 5.61 3.95
C LEU A 93 0.77 4.89 2.78
N VAL A 94 1.52 4.00 2.12
CA VAL A 94 1.06 3.22 0.97
C VAL A 94 1.11 1.73 1.26
N TYR A 95 0.12 1.01 0.77
CA TYR A 95 -0.08 -0.42 0.91
C TYR A 95 -0.47 -1.01 -0.45
N ARG A 96 -0.04 -2.24 -0.76
CA ARG A 96 -0.53 -3.01 -1.92
C ARG A 96 -1.35 -4.21 -1.47
N GLU A 97 -2.40 -4.51 -2.20
CA GLU A 97 -3.22 -5.70 -1.98
C GLU A 97 -2.38 -6.98 -2.22
N THR A 98 -2.52 -7.94 -1.33
CA THR A 98 -1.87 -9.26 -1.44
C THR A 98 -2.92 -10.35 -1.55
N ASP A 99 -2.54 -11.50 -2.08
CA ASP A 99 -3.44 -12.64 -2.15
C ASP A 99 -3.86 -13.12 -0.76
N LYS A 100 -5.15 -13.44 -0.58
CA LYS A 100 -5.68 -13.97 0.71
C LYS A 100 -4.95 -15.22 1.21
N ARG A 101 -4.23 -15.93 0.33
CA ARG A 101 -3.48 -17.17 0.64
C ARG A 101 -2.09 -16.93 1.24
N SER A 102 -1.57 -15.70 1.23
CA SER A 102 -0.23 -15.40 1.75
C SER A 102 -0.21 -14.97 3.22
N ALA A 103 -1.31 -15.13 3.96
CA ALA A 103 -1.38 -14.81 5.40
C ALA A 103 -0.57 -15.77 6.30
N ASN A 104 0.10 -16.77 5.73
CA ASN A 104 1.07 -17.56 6.47
C ASN A 104 2.40 -16.79 6.55
N PRO A 105 2.96 -16.55 7.74
CA PRO A 105 4.30 -15.98 7.86
C PRO A 105 5.31 -16.89 7.14
N PRO A 106 6.39 -16.35 6.54
CA PRO A 106 7.45 -17.18 6.00
C PRO A 106 8.01 -18.03 7.14
N THR A 107 7.80 -19.34 7.07
CA THR A 107 8.51 -20.29 7.92
C THR A 107 10.01 -20.11 7.70
N PRO A 108 10.83 -19.98 8.76
CA PRO A 108 12.27 -20.03 8.58
C PRO A 108 12.61 -21.38 7.95
N MET A 109 13.40 -21.36 6.87
CA MET A 109 13.92 -22.57 6.22
C MET A 109 14.58 -23.46 7.29
N SER A 110 13.98 -24.61 7.58
CA SER A 110 14.65 -25.68 8.28
C SER A 110 15.68 -26.28 7.31
N THR A 111 16.96 -26.07 7.64
CA THR A 111 18.06 -26.82 7.04
C THR A 111 17.82 -28.31 7.27
N THR A 112 17.85 -29.04 6.17
CA THR A 112 17.71 -30.49 6.08
C THR A 112 18.82 -31.17 6.90
N ALA A 113 18.44 -31.96 7.91
CA ALA A 113 19.33 -32.96 8.50
C ALA A 113 18.53 -34.26 8.65
N ASN A 114 18.84 -35.20 7.75
CA ASN A 114 18.29 -36.54 7.72
C ASN A 114 19.35 -37.49 8.27
N SER A 115 19.09 -38.18 9.39
CA SER A 115 19.34 -39.63 9.56
C SER A 115 19.17 -40.12 11.02
N ASN A 116 18.28 -41.11 11.15
CA ASN A 116 18.29 -42.30 12.03
C ASN A 116 18.12 -42.24 13.57
N SER A 117 16.98 -42.82 14.00
CA SER A 117 16.46 -43.32 15.29
C SER A 117 17.38 -44.31 16.08
N PRO A 118 16.94 -44.93 17.22
CA PRO A 118 16.00 -44.56 18.30
C PRO A 118 16.60 -44.77 19.73
N ASN A 119 15.95 -44.28 20.80
CA ASN A 119 15.38 -45.05 21.94
C ASN A 119 15.17 -44.19 23.22
N GLN A 120 14.35 -44.73 24.12
CA GLN A 120 13.62 -44.15 25.26
C GLN A 120 14.47 -43.64 26.45
N HIS A 121 13.96 -42.61 27.15
CA HIS A 121 13.66 -42.53 28.60
C HIS A 121 13.71 -41.06 29.13
N SER A 122 12.71 -40.71 29.95
CA SER A 122 12.67 -39.52 30.85
C SER A 122 12.84 -40.01 32.32
N PRO A 123 12.95 -39.17 33.37
CA PRO A 123 13.28 -37.72 33.48
C PRO A 123 14.33 -37.38 34.59
N SER A 124 14.65 -36.08 34.71
CA SER A 124 14.88 -35.30 35.96
C SER A 124 16.23 -34.58 36.18
N ALA A 125 16.09 -33.28 36.43
CA ALA A 125 16.75 -32.39 37.39
C ALA A 125 18.29 -32.27 37.50
N SER A 126 18.79 -31.03 37.29
CA SER A 126 19.58 -30.20 38.24
C SER A 126 20.74 -29.41 37.58
N ARG A 127 20.84 -28.11 37.88
CA ARG A 127 21.99 -27.19 37.65
C ARG A 127 23.10 -27.49 38.70
N PRO A 128 24.21 -26.71 38.86
CA PRO A 128 24.94 -25.76 37.99
C PRO A 128 26.49 -25.97 37.97
N GLY A 129 27.21 -25.24 37.10
CA GLY A 129 28.42 -24.51 37.54
C GLY A 129 29.79 -24.81 36.89
N THR A 130 30.52 -23.71 36.64
CA THR A 130 32.01 -23.55 36.68
C THR A 130 32.80 -24.04 35.45
N SER A 131 33.28 -23.14 34.58
CA SER A 131 34.55 -22.39 34.60
C SER A 131 35.74 -23.16 33.97
N GLY A 132 36.30 -22.62 32.88
CA GLY A 132 37.56 -23.12 32.32
C GLY A 132 37.87 -22.61 30.91
N MET A 133 38.43 -21.39 30.81
CA MET A 133 39.50 -21.08 29.85
C MET A 133 40.83 -21.61 30.45
N PRO A 134 41.98 -21.74 29.75
CA PRO A 134 42.37 -21.00 28.53
C PRO A 134 43.16 -21.78 27.45
N SER A 135 43.48 -21.06 26.37
CA SER A 135 44.72 -21.12 25.56
C SER A 135 45.03 -22.43 24.79
N SER A 136 45.39 -22.42 23.51
CA SER A 136 46.53 -21.70 22.93
C SER A 136 46.86 -22.28 21.52
N TYR A 137 47.67 -21.52 20.77
CA TYR A 137 48.41 -21.87 19.54
C TYR A 137 47.54 -21.99 18.27
N GLY A 138 47.92 -21.50 17.10
CA GLY A 138 49.16 -20.93 16.57
C GLY A 138 48.94 -20.96 15.05
N GLU A 139 48.84 -19.80 14.43
CA GLU A 139 49.88 -19.27 13.53
C GLU A 139 49.92 -19.90 12.12
N SER A 140 49.75 -18.99 11.15
CA SER A 140 50.61 -18.81 9.97
C SER A 140 50.31 -19.53 8.64
N SER A 141 50.36 -18.67 7.61
CA SER A 141 50.80 -18.88 6.21
C SER A 141 49.74 -19.39 5.21
N GLN A 142 49.23 -18.56 4.28
CA GLN A 142 49.83 -18.00 3.05
C GLN A 142 49.70 -18.89 1.80
N MET A 143 49.70 -18.20 0.65
CA MET A 143 49.74 -18.63 -0.76
C MET A 143 48.35 -18.91 -1.38
N ALA A 144 47.79 -18.04 -2.22
CA ALA A 144 48.20 -17.60 -3.58
C ALA A 144 48.05 -18.70 -4.64
N GLY A 145 47.20 -18.44 -5.65
CA GLY A 145 47.02 -19.30 -6.81
C GLY A 145 45.95 -18.79 -7.78
N SER A 146 46.39 -18.02 -8.77
CA SER A 146 45.64 -17.52 -9.92
C SER A 146 45.32 -18.64 -10.92
N SER A 147 44.20 -18.55 -11.66
CA SER A 147 43.96 -19.05 -13.04
C SER A 147 42.51 -18.65 -13.45
N ALA A 148 42.28 -17.78 -14.47
CA ALA A 148 42.01 -18.13 -15.88
C ALA A 148 41.10 -19.37 -16.03
N GLY A 149 39.95 -19.38 -16.69
CA GLY A 149 39.19 -18.47 -17.56
C GLY A 149 38.24 -19.39 -18.34
N ASP A 150 36.95 -19.05 -18.52
CA ASP A 150 36.06 -19.87 -19.34
C ASP A 150 34.94 -19.05 -20.00
N ILE A 151 34.82 -19.24 -21.32
CA ILE A 151 33.84 -18.66 -22.25
C ILE A 151 32.70 -19.68 -22.41
N PRO A 152 31.41 -19.32 -22.32
CA PRO A 152 30.33 -20.24 -22.69
C PRO A 152 30.00 -20.14 -24.20
N PRO A 153 29.64 -21.26 -24.85
CA PRO A 153 29.38 -21.30 -26.29
C PRO A 153 27.95 -20.89 -26.64
N LEU A 154 27.79 -20.30 -27.84
CA LEU A 154 26.52 -20.08 -28.52
C LEU A 154 25.92 -21.42 -29.00
N GLY A 155 24.62 -21.62 -28.78
CA GLY A 155 23.84 -22.73 -29.32
C GLY A 155 22.35 -22.40 -29.38
N GLN A 156 21.82 -22.38 -30.60
CA GLN A 156 20.44 -22.08 -31.03
C GLN A 156 19.33 -22.88 -30.33
N GLY A 157 18.14 -22.27 -30.21
CA GLY A 157 16.87 -23.00 -30.07
C GLY A 157 15.81 -22.38 -29.15
N ALA A 158 15.47 -21.10 -29.30
CA ALA A 158 14.34 -20.51 -28.55
C ALA A 158 13.01 -20.76 -29.27
N LEU A 159 12.36 -21.89 -28.95
CA LEU A 159 10.91 -22.02 -29.08
C LEU A 159 10.25 -20.93 -28.22
N GLN A 160 9.38 -20.13 -28.82
CA GLN A 160 8.68 -19.04 -28.15
C GLN A 160 7.82 -19.60 -27.01
N ARG A 161 8.32 -19.43 -25.78
CA ARG A 161 7.55 -19.62 -24.56
C ARG A 161 6.61 -18.41 -24.41
N PRO A 162 5.33 -18.57 -24.01
CA PRO A 162 4.42 -17.45 -23.88
C PRO A 162 5.00 -16.44 -22.89
N ARG A 163 5.14 -15.20 -23.34
CA ARG A 163 5.67 -14.10 -22.53
C ARG A 163 4.72 -13.85 -21.36
N SER A 164 5.24 -14.03 -20.14
CA SER A 164 4.58 -13.58 -18.92
C SER A 164 4.40 -12.05 -18.96
N SER A 165 3.27 -11.58 -18.45
CA SER A 165 2.72 -10.21 -18.47
C SER A 165 3.53 -9.12 -17.73
N SER A 166 4.86 -9.24 -17.61
CA SER A 166 5.68 -8.39 -16.73
C SER A 166 6.93 -7.75 -17.36
N GLU A 167 7.00 -7.63 -18.69
CA GLU A 167 8.07 -6.88 -19.36
C GLU A 167 7.62 -5.49 -19.81
N GLY A 168 7.17 -4.67 -18.85
CA GLY A 168 7.18 -3.22 -19.03
C GLY A 168 8.63 -2.70 -19.10
N GLY A 169 8.87 -1.70 -19.95
CA GLY A 169 10.21 -1.13 -20.14
C GLY A 169 10.75 -0.47 -18.86
N PRO A 170 12.03 -0.05 -18.83
CA PRO A 170 12.63 0.61 -17.67
C PRO A 170 11.82 1.82 -17.16
N VAL A 171 11.19 2.56 -18.08
CA VAL A 171 10.35 3.74 -17.79
C VAL A 171 9.05 3.34 -17.08
N ASP A 172 8.39 2.26 -17.51
CA ASP A 172 7.15 1.79 -16.89
C ASP A 172 7.38 1.34 -15.44
N ARG A 173 8.52 0.68 -15.19
CA ARG A 173 8.93 0.30 -13.83
C ARG A 173 9.22 1.51 -12.94
N GLN A 174 9.76 2.59 -13.50
CA GLN A 174 9.98 3.83 -12.75
C GLN A 174 8.66 4.53 -12.41
N ARG A 175 7.72 4.57 -13.35
CA ARG A 175 6.38 5.12 -13.12
C ARG A 175 5.60 4.32 -12.08
N GLU A 176 5.66 2.99 -12.14
CA GLU A 176 5.05 2.14 -11.10
C GLU A 176 5.67 2.41 -9.73
N ARG A 177 7.00 2.54 -9.64
CA ARG A 177 7.70 2.90 -8.39
C ARG A 177 7.23 4.22 -7.79
N ALA A 178 6.94 5.22 -8.61
CA ALA A 178 6.38 6.48 -8.12
C ALA A 178 5.00 6.27 -7.45
N LEU A 179 4.22 5.30 -7.91
CA LEU A 179 2.88 5.02 -7.40
C LEU A 179 2.85 4.12 -6.16
N VAL A 180 3.85 3.25 -5.96
CA VAL A 180 3.87 2.28 -4.85
C VAL A 180 5.08 2.40 -3.92
N GLY A 181 5.96 3.37 -4.18
CA GLY A 181 7.22 3.56 -3.47
C GLY A 181 8.11 2.31 -3.56
N SER A 182 8.63 1.87 -2.42
CA SER A 182 9.52 0.69 -2.36
C SER A 182 8.77 -0.66 -2.47
N LEU A 183 7.44 -0.70 -2.62
CA LEU A 183 6.63 -1.93 -2.66
C LEU A 183 6.64 -2.58 -4.07
N THR A 184 7.83 -2.89 -4.58
CA THR A 184 7.99 -3.40 -5.94
C THR A 184 8.23 -4.90 -6.06
N ASN A 185 8.87 -5.56 -5.09
CA ASN A 185 9.25 -6.98 -5.28
C ASN A 185 9.33 -7.84 -4.02
N SER A 186 9.00 -7.31 -2.84
CA SER A 186 9.23 -8.02 -1.56
C SER A 186 8.05 -8.86 -1.08
N TYR A 187 6.91 -8.88 -1.79
CA TYR A 187 5.70 -9.61 -1.40
C TYR A 187 5.00 -10.22 -2.62
N LYS A 188 4.20 -11.27 -2.37
CA LYS A 188 3.25 -11.80 -3.35
C LYS A 188 2.05 -10.87 -3.46
N PHE A 189 2.25 -9.77 -4.19
CA PHE A 189 1.17 -8.84 -4.51
C PHE A 189 0.18 -9.52 -5.45
N LYS A 190 -1.10 -9.21 -5.27
CA LYS A 190 -2.14 -9.65 -6.18
C LYS A 190 -1.96 -8.95 -7.53
N GLU A 191 -1.99 -9.70 -8.62
CA GLU A 191 -1.94 -9.14 -9.97
C GLU A 191 -3.16 -8.24 -10.22
N GLY A 192 -2.92 -7.02 -10.71
CA GLY A 192 -3.98 -5.99 -10.83
C GLY A 192 -4.60 -5.56 -9.49
N GLY A 193 -3.96 -5.88 -8.36
CA GLY A 193 -4.47 -5.57 -7.02
C GLY A 193 -4.54 -4.07 -6.73
N LEU A 194 -5.36 -3.72 -5.75
CA LEU A 194 -5.49 -2.33 -5.31
C LEU A 194 -4.22 -1.83 -4.60
N VAL A 195 -3.99 -0.54 -4.73
CA VAL A 195 -3.11 0.26 -3.88
C VAL A 195 -3.99 1.07 -2.95
N LYS A 196 -3.64 1.10 -1.67
CA LYS A 196 -4.25 1.98 -0.67
C LYS A 196 -3.23 3.03 -0.26
N LYS A 197 -3.58 4.31 -0.36
CA LYS A 197 -2.78 5.47 0.07
C LYS A 197 -3.54 6.20 1.17
N THR A 198 -2.90 6.46 2.30
CA THR A 198 -3.54 7.08 3.47
C THR A 198 -2.76 8.29 3.96
N MET A 199 -3.49 9.31 4.40
CA MET A 199 -2.95 10.48 5.08
C MET A 199 -3.82 10.81 6.29
N SER A 200 -3.20 11.30 7.36
CA SER A 200 -3.90 11.74 8.57
C SER A 200 -3.40 13.12 8.97
N VAL A 201 -4.32 13.96 9.41
CA VAL A 201 -4.03 15.30 9.94
C VAL A 201 -4.76 15.47 11.27
N THR A 202 -4.15 16.16 12.22
CA THR A 202 -4.79 16.50 13.49
C THR A 202 -5.33 17.91 13.43
N VAL A 203 -6.64 18.05 13.72
CA VAL A 203 -7.37 19.32 13.77
C VAL A 203 -8.14 19.37 15.07
N ASN A 204 -7.98 20.45 15.84
CA ASN A 204 -8.66 20.63 17.13
C ASN A 204 -8.47 19.46 18.12
N GLY A 205 -7.30 18.80 18.08
CA GLY A 205 -6.95 17.67 18.94
C GLY A 205 -7.48 16.31 18.48
N TYR A 206 -8.26 16.25 17.39
CA TYR A 206 -8.78 15.01 16.82
C TYR A 206 -8.16 14.71 15.47
N ALA A 207 -7.95 13.43 15.17
CA ALA A 207 -7.41 13.02 13.89
C ALA A 207 -8.51 12.92 12.83
N GLN A 208 -8.23 13.49 11.66
CA GLN A 208 -8.98 13.26 10.43
C GLN A 208 -8.13 12.40 9.50
N HIS A 209 -8.79 11.48 8.82
CA HIS A 209 -8.15 10.47 8.00
C HIS A 209 -8.73 10.49 6.59
N MET A 210 -7.84 10.46 5.60
CA MET A 210 -8.17 10.25 4.20
C MET A 210 -7.64 8.89 3.76
N ILE A 211 -8.50 8.09 3.14
CA ILE A 211 -8.18 6.77 2.58
C ILE A 211 -8.48 6.79 1.09
N SER A 212 -7.45 6.63 0.25
CA SER A 212 -7.56 6.60 -1.21
C SER A 212 -7.19 5.23 -1.75
N TYR A 213 -7.94 4.77 -2.75
CA TYR A 213 -7.73 3.52 -3.45
C TYR A 213 -7.52 3.76 -4.94
N TYR A 214 -6.59 3.03 -5.55
CA TYR A 214 -6.39 3.04 -7.01
C TYR A 214 -5.72 1.75 -7.46
N THR A 215 -5.88 1.38 -8.73
CA THR A 215 -4.97 0.45 -9.39
C THR A 215 -3.85 1.23 -10.07
N VAL A 216 -2.66 0.63 -10.13
CA VAL A 216 -1.53 1.21 -10.90
C VAL A 216 -1.94 1.43 -12.35
N GLU A 217 -2.66 0.47 -12.94
CA GLU A 217 -3.12 0.54 -14.32
C GLU A 217 -4.02 1.76 -14.58
N ASP A 218 -5.02 2.01 -13.74
CA ASP A 218 -5.97 3.11 -13.97
C ASP A 218 -5.31 4.49 -13.85
N VAL A 219 -4.31 4.62 -12.99
CA VAL A 219 -3.52 5.85 -12.87
C VAL A 219 -2.63 6.03 -14.11
N LEU A 220 -1.89 4.99 -14.52
CA LEU A 220 -1.01 5.07 -15.70
C LEU A 220 -1.80 5.28 -17.01
N ALA A 221 -3.03 4.76 -17.08
CA ALA A 221 -3.96 4.98 -18.18
C ALA A 221 -4.67 6.34 -18.14
N GLY A 222 -4.46 7.16 -17.10
CA GLY A 222 -5.08 8.48 -16.96
C GLY A 222 -6.59 8.45 -16.73
N LYS A 223 -7.14 7.33 -16.23
CA LYS A 223 -8.60 7.17 -16.03
C LYS A 223 -9.11 7.90 -14.78
N LEU A 224 -8.23 8.29 -13.87
CA LEU A 224 -8.56 8.90 -12.58
C LEU A 224 -8.08 10.35 -12.56
N ARG A 225 -9.01 11.28 -12.34
CA ARG A 225 -8.70 12.72 -12.22
C ARG A 225 -8.18 13.04 -10.83
N GLN A 226 -7.21 13.96 -10.74
CA GLN A 226 -6.73 14.49 -9.48
C GLN A 226 -7.67 15.59 -8.96
N PRO A 227 -7.90 15.71 -7.64
CA PRO A 227 -8.68 16.81 -7.05
C PRO A 227 -8.26 18.20 -7.52
N SER A 228 -6.96 18.47 -7.59
CA SER A 228 -6.40 19.76 -8.08
C SER A 228 -6.74 20.08 -9.54
N THR A 229 -7.14 19.10 -10.34
CA THR A 229 -7.58 19.29 -11.73
C THR A 229 -9.10 19.51 -11.86
N ILE A 230 -9.84 19.43 -10.76
CA ILE A 230 -11.29 19.61 -10.72
C ILE A 230 -11.56 21.06 -10.30
N PRO A 231 -12.12 21.92 -11.17
CA PRO A 231 -12.25 23.36 -10.90
C PRO A 231 -12.92 23.69 -9.57
N GLU A 232 -13.97 22.94 -9.21
CA GLU A 232 -14.74 23.14 -7.98
C GLU A 232 -13.90 22.86 -6.72
N LEU A 233 -12.93 21.95 -6.82
CA LEU A 233 -12.01 21.62 -5.72
C LEU A 233 -10.77 22.50 -5.75
N ALA A 234 -10.19 22.74 -6.92
CA ALA A 234 -9.00 23.56 -7.10
C ALA A 234 -9.18 25.00 -6.60
N SER A 235 -10.41 25.54 -6.63
CA SER A 235 -10.73 26.86 -6.08
C SER A 235 -10.85 26.92 -4.56
N LEU A 236 -10.76 25.80 -3.85
CA LEU A 236 -10.91 25.78 -2.40
C LEU A 236 -9.67 26.35 -1.71
N GLU A 237 -9.88 27.37 -0.88
CA GLU A 237 -8.88 27.80 0.09
C GLU A 237 -8.76 26.78 1.23
N ILE A 238 -7.56 26.24 1.42
CA ILE A 238 -7.27 25.30 2.50
C ILE A 238 -7.32 26.02 3.84
N SER A 239 -8.13 25.50 4.78
CA SER A 239 -8.18 26.05 6.13
C SER A 239 -6.79 26.02 6.81
N PRO A 240 -6.37 27.11 7.48
CA PRO A 240 -5.18 27.15 8.33
C PRO A 240 -5.07 25.99 9.32
N ASP A 241 -6.21 25.48 9.79
CA ASP A 241 -6.29 24.37 10.74
C ASP A 241 -5.62 23.10 10.21
N TYR A 242 -5.60 22.91 8.89
CA TYR A 242 -4.94 21.76 8.27
C TYR A 242 -3.42 21.94 8.11
N LEU A 243 -2.90 23.16 8.25
CA LEU A 243 -1.53 23.53 7.91
C LEU A 243 -0.55 23.45 9.09
N HIS A 244 -0.96 22.84 10.20
CA HIS A 244 -0.07 22.60 11.33
C HIS A 244 1.11 21.70 10.92
N LYS A 245 2.35 22.20 11.08
CA LYS A 245 3.58 21.50 10.64
C LYS A 245 3.72 20.07 11.16
N GLN A 246 3.22 19.79 12.36
CA GLN A 246 3.28 18.46 12.99
C GLN A 246 2.44 17.39 12.25
N ASN A 247 1.51 17.81 11.40
CA ASN A 247 0.71 16.90 10.58
C ASN A 247 1.51 16.24 9.45
N PHE A 248 2.67 16.80 9.11
CA PHE A 248 3.40 16.43 7.90
C PHE A 248 4.76 15.80 8.22
N ARG A 249 5.10 14.73 7.50
CA ARG A 249 6.45 14.17 7.48
C ARG A 249 7.39 15.04 6.65
N PHE A 250 6.84 15.61 5.58
CA PHE A 250 7.47 16.56 4.68
C PHE A 250 6.58 17.81 4.70
N PRO A 251 6.88 18.79 5.57
CA PRO A 251 6.04 19.97 5.72
C PRO A 251 5.96 20.76 4.41
N PRO A 252 4.75 21.10 3.95
CA PRO A 252 4.61 21.91 2.76
C PRO A 252 5.06 23.34 3.00
N MET A 253 5.27 24.09 1.92
CA MET A 253 5.51 25.52 2.01
C MET A 253 4.23 26.23 2.46
N ILE A 254 4.39 27.07 3.49
CA ILE A 254 3.30 27.87 4.05
C ILE A 254 3.74 29.32 4.03
N GLU A 255 2.93 30.16 3.39
CA GLU A 255 3.13 31.61 3.35
C GLU A 255 2.17 32.27 4.33
N VAL A 256 2.67 33.21 5.12
CA VAL A 256 1.83 34.02 6.01
C VAL A 256 1.36 35.23 5.20
N GLY A 257 0.05 35.33 4.97
CA GLY A 257 -0.52 36.48 4.30
C GLY A 257 -0.34 37.77 5.10
N GLN A 258 -0.64 38.91 4.47
CA GLN A 258 -0.56 40.21 5.13
C GLN A 258 -1.49 40.32 6.36
N ASP A 259 -2.52 39.49 6.41
CA ASP A 259 -3.47 39.33 7.51
C ASP A 259 -2.95 38.43 8.66
N GLY A 260 -1.73 37.89 8.54
CA GLY A 260 -1.17 36.97 9.52
C GLY A 260 -1.67 35.53 9.38
N VAL A 261 -2.52 35.23 8.38
CA VAL A 261 -3.11 33.91 8.20
C VAL A 261 -2.21 33.02 7.33
N PRO A 262 -1.84 31.82 7.81
CA PRO A 262 -1.04 30.90 7.02
C PRO A 262 -1.85 30.32 5.87
N ARG A 263 -1.26 30.31 4.68
CA ARG A 263 -1.84 29.76 3.45
C ARG A 263 -0.89 28.74 2.86
N TYR A 264 -1.45 27.64 2.37
CA TYR A 264 -0.68 26.64 1.62
C TYR A 264 -0.18 27.29 0.33
N ARG A 265 1.13 27.20 0.10
CA ARG A 265 1.74 27.62 -1.15
C ARG A 265 2.21 26.37 -1.88
N TRP A 266 1.58 26.09 -3.02
CA TRP A 266 2.02 25.01 -3.87
C TRP A 266 3.41 25.30 -4.44
N ASP A 267 4.28 24.30 -4.42
CA ASP A 267 5.59 24.31 -5.06
C ASP A 267 5.79 22.98 -5.80
N GLU A 268 6.47 23.03 -6.95
CA GLU A 268 6.81 21.87 -7.78
C GLU A 268 7.70 20.84 -7.06
N SER A 269 8.25 21.22 -5.90
CA SER A 269 9.12 20.38 -5.06
C SER A 269 8.38 19.50 -4.04
N ASP A 270 7.06 19.64 -3.86
CA ASP A 270 6.27 18.81 -2.93
C ASP A 270 6.05 17.41 -3.56
N PRO A 271 6.66 16.35 -3.01
CA PRO A 271 6.74 15.02 -3.64
C PRO A 271 5.46 14.18 -3.57
#